data_AF-A0A7J2HTH5-F1
#
_entry.id   AF-A0A7J2HTH5-F1
#
_cell.length_a   1.000
_cell.length_b   1.000
_cell.length_c   1.000
_cell.angle_alpha   90.00
_cell.angle_beta   90.00
_cell.angle_gamma   90.00
#
_symmetry.space_group_name_H-M   'P 1'
#
loop_
_entity.id
_entity.type
_entity.pdbx_description
1 polymer ?
#
loop_
_entity_poly.entity_id
_entity_poly.type
_entity_poly.pdbx_seq_one_letter_code
_entity_poly.pdbx_strand_id
1 'polypeptide(L)'
;MSEGKSSTAEAEAENRYYGQKLRELSERALASPEEFWSEVAGNLAWFKRWDKVLEWDPPFARWFIGGVLNASYNCLDVNLKKGLKNKVAIFWEGEEGSTRTITYYQLWREVNKFANALKSLGVKKGDRVSIYLPMIPELPIAMLACARIGALHSVVFSGFSAAALADRINDAEAKILITADGLYRRGKVIPLKKTADEALA
;
A
#
# COMPACT_ATOMS: atom_id res chain seq x y z
N MET A 1 8.64 27.59 41.48
CA MET A 1 7.89 27.75 40.22
C MET A 1 8.88 28.24 39.17
N SER A 2 9.49 27.32 38.43
CA SER A 2 10.41 27.64 37.33
C SER A 2 9.69 27.34 36.01
N GLU A 3 9.11 28.36 35.40
CA GLU A 3 8.63 28.27 34.03
C GLU A 3 9.84 28.31 33.09
N GLY A 4 10.15 27.16 32.51
CA GLY A 4 11.14 27.04 31.45
C GLY A 4 10.61 27.69 30.18
N LYS A 5 11.20 28.83 29.80
CA LYS A 5 10.99 29.48 28.51
C LYS A 5 11.46 28.57 27.38
N SER A 6 10.52 28.00 26.62
CA SER A 6 10.78 27.61 25.23
C SER A 6 11.05 28.88 24.43
N SER A 7 12.11 28.88 23.63
CA SER A 7 12.60 30.09 22.97
C SER A 7 11.68 30.50 21.81
N THR A 8 11.32 31.78 21.75
CA THR A 8 10.54 32.41 20.67
C THR A 8 11.18 32.24 19.28
N ALA A 9 12.47 31.93 19.20
CA ALA A 9 13.19 31.66 17.97
C ALA A 9 12.84 30.31 17.32
N GLU A 10 12.51 29.28 18.11
CA GLU A 10 12.14 27.95 17.58
C GLU A 10 10.71 27.95 17.01
N ALA A 11 9.78 28.64 17.67
CA ALA A 11 8.41 28.84 17.18
C ALA A 11 8.34 29.73 15.92
N GLU A 12 9.24 30.71 15.77
CA GLU A 12 9.37 31.49 14.54
C GLU A 12 10.08 30.74 13.41
N ALA A 13 11.00 29.82 13.73
CA ALA A 13 11.71 29.01 12.74
C ALA A 13 10.82 27.93 12.10
N GLU A 14 9.93 27.28 12.89
CA GLU A 14 8.93 26.33 12.35
C GLU A 14 7.91 27.01 11.43
N ASN A 15 7.50 28.24 11.74
CA ASN A 15 6.48 28.98 10.99
C ASN A 15 7.01 29.58 9.68
N ARG A 16 8.33 29.85 9.57
CA ARG A 16 8.91 30.57 8.43
C ARG A 16 9.20 29.70 7.20
N TYR A 17 9.55 28.42 7.34
CA TYR A 17 9.94 27.60 6.18
C TYR A 17 8.82 26.69 5.66
N TYR A 18 8.13 25.97 6.54
CA TYR A 18 7.02 25.11 6.13
C TYR A 18 5.71 25.87 5.94
N GLY A 19 5.43 26.90 6.75
CA GLY A 19 4.19 27.67 6.68
C GLY A 19 4.05 28.47 5.38
N GLN A 20 5.11 29.17 4.94
CA GLN A 20 5.09 29.91 3.68
C GLN A 20 5.03 28.98 2.46
N LYS A 21 5.90 27.97 2.40
CA LYS A 21 5.95 27.02 1.27
C LYS A 21 4.66 26.20 1.15
N LEU A 22 4.06 25.79 2.27
CA LEU A 22 2.78 25.09 2.28
C LEU A 22 1.64 25.99 1.78
N ARG A 23 1.61 27.27 2.19
CA ARG A 23 0.65 28.26 1.68
C ARG A 23 0.78 28.42 0.18
N GLU A 24 1.99 28.62 -0.34
CA GLU A 24 2.26 28.75 -1.78
C GLU A 24 1.80 27.50 -2.56
N LEU A 25 2.10 26.30 -2.05
CA LEU A 25 1.63 25.05 -2.66
C LEU A 25 0.10 24.94 -2.64
N SER A 26 -0.54 25.30 -1.53
CA SER A 26 -1.99 25.28 -1.39
C SER A 26 -2.66 26.27 -2.33
N GLU A 27 -2.15 27.50 -2.44
CA GLU A 27 -2.66 28.53 -3.34
C GLU A 27 -2.55 28.07 -4.80
N ARG A 28 -1.39 27.49 -5.19
CA ARG A 28 -1.21 26.91 -6.53
C ARG A 28 -2.17 25.76 -6.81
N ALA A 29 -2.33 24.84 -5.86
CA ALA A 29 -3.22 23.69 -6.00
C ALA A 29 -4.70 24.09 -6.15
N LEU A 30 -5.12 25.18 -5.51
CA LEU A 30 -6.48 25.72 -5.61
C LEU A 30 -6.70 26.57 -6.88
N ALA A 31 -5.70 27.36 -7.27
CA ALA A 31 -5.80 28.23 -8.45
C ALA A 31 -5.81 27.44 -9.76
N SER A 32 -4.97 26.41 -9.88
CA SER A 32 -4.84 25.57 -11.08
C SER A 32 -4.74 24.08 -10.72
N PRO A 33 -5.84 23.43 -10.29
CA PRO A 33 -5.78 22.05 -9.78
C PRO A 33 -5.23 21.04 -10.79
N GLU A 34 -5.68 21.09 -12.05
CA GLU A 34 -5.22 20.14 -13.07
C GLU A 34 -3.73 20.29 -13.39
N GLU A 35 -3.23 21.52 -13.48
CA GLU A 35 -1.80 21.77 -13.71
C GLU A 35 -0.95 21.28 -12.54
N PHE A 36 -1.35 21.64 -11.32
CA PHE A 36 -0.66 21.22 -10.10
C PHE A 36 -0.61 19.70 -9.96
N TRP A 37 -1.76 19.02 -10.09
CA TRP A 37 -1.82 17.56 -9.96
C TRP A 37 -1.14 16.84 -11.13
N SER A 38 -1.10 17.44 -12.32
CA SER A 38 -0.34 16.94 -13.46
C SER A 38 1.17 16.92 -13.17
N GLU A 39 1.70 17.98 -12.53
CA GLU A 39 3.10 18.05 -12.08
C GLU A 39 3.37 16.98 -11.02
N VAL A 40 2.55 16.92 -9.97
CA VAL A 40 2.71 15.97 -8.87
C VAL A 40 2.68 14.52 -9.36
N ALA A 41 1.70 14.16 -10.20
CA ALA A 41 1.58 12.83 -10.77
C ALA A 41 2.72 12.49 -11.74
N GLY A 42 3.42 13.49 -12.28
CA GLY A 42 4.63 13.32 -13.08
C GLY A 42 5.81 12.72 -12.32
N ASN A 43 5.78 12.74 -10.98
CA ASN A 43 6.81 12.10 -10.14
C ASN A 43 6.71 10.57 -10.12
N LEU A 44 5.61 9.99 -10.63
CA LEU A 44 5.45 8.56 -10.80
C LEU A 44 5.95 8.13 -12.17
N ALA A 45 6.36 6.86 -12.28
CA ALA A 45 6.66 6.23 -13.55
C ALA A 45 5.36 5.76 -14.22
N TRP A 46 5.09 6.30 -15.40
CA TRP A 46 3.96 5.95 -16.26
C TRP A 46 4.45 5.17 -17.48
N PHE A 47 3.71 4.13 -17.85
CA PHE A 47 3.90 3.44 -19.13
C PHE A 47 3.24 4.21 -20.28
N LYS A 48 2.13 4.88 -20.01
CA LYS A 48 1.49 5.85 -20.90
C LYS A 48 1.05 7.04 -20.05
N ARG A 49 1.44 8.26 -20.43
CA ARG A 49 0.92 9.49 -19.81
C ARG A 49 -0.57 9.62 -20.11
N TRP A 50 -1.30 10.24 -19.18
CA TRP A 50 -2.72 10.48 -19.33
C TRP A 50 -3.01 11.47 -20.46
N ASP A 51 -4.22 11.37 -21.02
CA ASP A 51 -4.73 12.24 -22.08
C ASP A 51 -5.49 13.45 -21.46
N LYS A 52 -6.10 13.27 -20.28
CA LYS A 52 -6.84 14.30 -19.52
C LYS A 52 -6.58 14.14 -18.02
N VAL A 53 -6.35 15.24 -17.30
CA VAL A 53 -5.99 15.21 -15.87
C VAL A 53 -7.21 14.92 -15.01
N LEU A 54 -8.30 15.67 -15.19
CA LEU A 54 -9.52 15.50 -14.41
C LEU A 54 -10.76 15.58 -15.31
N GLU A 55 -11.67 14.63 -15.11
CA GLU A 55 -13.07 14.79 -15.48
C GLU A 55 -13.92 14.56 -14.24
N TRP A 56 -14.80 15.53 -13.94
CA TRP A 56 -15.55 15.52 -12.72
C TRP A 56 -17.02 15.84 -12.97
N ASP A 57 -17.88 14.87 -12.68
CA ASP A 57 -19.32 14.99 -12.60
C ASP A 57 -19.76 14.58 -11.19
N PRO A 58 -19.82 15.53 -10.22
CA PRO A 58 -19.98 15.20 -8.81
C PRO A 58 -21.16 14.25 -8.54
N PRO A 59 -20.96 13.16 -7.75
CA PRO A 59 -19.78 12.86 -6.93
C PRO A 59 -18.66 12.08 -7.66
N PHE A 60 -18.80 11.79 -8.95
CA PHE A 60 -17.91 10.91 -9.71
C PHE A 60 -16.74 11.66 -10.35
N ALA A 61 -15.53 11.41 -9.85
CA ALA A 61 -14.30 11.97 -10.39
C ALA A 61 -13.45 10.89 -11.07
N ARG A 62 -12.93 11.19 -12.27
CA ARG A 62 -11.96 10.37 -13.00
C ARG A 62 -10.68 11.15 -13.17
N TRP A 63 -9.60 10.64 -12.58
CA TRP A 63 -8.27 11.26 -12.63
C TRP A 63 -7.34 10.54 -13.60
N PHE A 64 -6.50 11.30 -14.29
CA PHE A 64 -5.43 10.82 -15.18
C PHE A 64 -5.94 9.83 -16.25
N ILE A 65 -7.02 10.23 -16.92
CA ILE A 65 -7.77 9.41 -17.87
C ILE A 65 -6.86 9.04 -19.05
N GLY A 66 -6.88 7.77 -19.43
CA GLY A 66 -6.03 7.23 -20.49
C GLY A 66 -4.58 6.96 -20.06
N GLY A 67 -4.21 7.31 -18.83
CA GLY A 67 -2.90 7.02 -18.27
C GLY A 67 -2.77 5.56 -17.85
N VAL A 68 -1.57 5.01 -17.98
CA VAL A 68 -1.26 3.62 -17.63
C VAL A 68 -0.02 3.58 -16.75
N LEU A 69 -0.15 2.97 -15.56
CA LEU A 69 0.94 2.72 -14.63
C LEU A 69 0.74 1.38 -13.92
N ASN A 70 1.73 0.96 -13.14
CA ASN A 70 1.58 -0.15 -12.21
C ASN A 70 2.11 0.25 -10.82
N ALA A 71 1.31 0.07 -9.78
CA ALA A 71 1.68 0.47 -8.42
C ALA A 71 2.92 -0.31 -7.94
N SER A 72 2.97 -1.61 -8.21
CA SER A 72 4.10 -2.43 -7.80
C SER A 72 5.40 -2.12 -8.55
N TYR A 73 5.30 -1.71 -9.81
CA TYR A 73 6.44 -1.19 -10.57
C TYR A 73 6.98 0.11 -9.96
N ASN A 74 6.11 1.03 -9.58
CA ASN A 74 6.51 2.28 -8.93
C ASN A 74 7.13 2.04 -7.53
N CYS A 75 6.59 1.09 -6.77
CA CYS A 75 7.13 0.76 -5.45
C CYS A 75 8.48 0.02 -5.51
N LEU A 76 8.70 -0.85 -6.51
CA LEU A 76 9.86 -1.76 -6.52
C LEU A 76 10.81 -1.47 -7.69
N ASP A 77 10.37 -1.66 -8.93
CA ASP A 77 11.22 -1.63 -10.11
C ASP A 77 11.88 -0.27 -10.32
N VAL A 78 11.17 0.83 -10.04
CA VAL A 78 11.75 2.19 -10.10
C VAL A 78 12.95 2.32 -9.15
N ASN A 79 12.87 1.76 -7.94
CA ASN A 79 13.97 1.79 -6.96
C ASN A 79 15.16 0.94 -7.41
N LEU A 80 14.89 -0.24 -8.01
CA LEU A 80 15.94 -1.06 -8.61
C LEU A 80 16.66 -0.31 -9.74
N LYS A 81 15.92 0.35 -10.64
CA LYS A 81 16.46 1.15 -11.74
C LYS A 81 17.29 2.34 -11.26
N LYS A 82 16.98 2.90 -10.09
CA LYS A 82 17.77 3.95 -9.42
C LYS A 82 19.04 3.41 -8.73
N GLY A 83 19.37 2.12 -8.88
CA GLY A 83 20.54 1.51 -8.24
C GLY A 83 20.34 1.18 -6.75
N LEU A 84 19.13 1.31 -6.22
CA LEU A 84 18.83 1.13 -4.79
C LEU A 84 18.57 -0.34 -4.41
N LYS A 85 19.04 -1.30 -5.21
CA LYS A 85 18.75 -2.73 -5.05
C LYS A 85 19.10 -3.28 -3.65
N ASN A 86 20.19 -2.79 -3.06
CA ASN A 86 20.69 -3.20 -1.74
C ASN A 86 20.17 -2.33 -0.60
N LYS A 87 19.42 -1.25 -0.90
CA LYS A 87 18.79 -0.43 0.13
C LYS A 87 17.70 -1.26 0.81
N VAL A 88 17.61 -1.17 2.13
CA VAL A 88 16.53 -1.81 2.88
C VAL A 88 15.20 -1.18 2.49
N ALA A 89 14.23 -2.04 2.15
CA ALA A 89 12.86 -1.66 1.87
C ALA A 89 11.96 -1.88 3.09
N ILE A 90 12.17 -2.97 3.83
CA ILE A 90 11.38 -3.31 5.02
C ILE A 90 12.34 -3.71 6.14
N PHE A 91 12.17 -3.04 7.29
CA PHE A 91 12.56 -3.58 8.59
C PHE A 91 11.29 -4.16 9.21
N TRP A 92 11.35 -5.43 9.60
CA TRP A 92 10.25 -6.10 10.26
C TRP A 92 10.70 -6.61 11.61
N GLU A 93 9.82 -6.45 12.59
CA GLU A 93 9.96 -6.95 13.95
C GLU A 93 8.64 -7.64 14.32
N GLY A 94 8.75 -8.90 14.68
CA GLY A 94 7.66 -9.71 15.22
C GLY A 94 7.49 -9.45 16.71
N GLU A 95 6.31 -9.77 17.25
CA GLU A 95 5.99 -9.56 18.66
C GLU A 95 6.91 -10.38 19.58
N GLU A 96 7.33 -11.55 19.13
CA GLU A 96 8.24 -12.44 19.82
C GLU A 96 9.72 -12.02 19.74
N GLY A 97 10.02 -10.84 19.18
CA GLY A 97 11.36 -10.30 19.02
C GLY A 97 12.11 -10.79 17.76
N SER A 98 11.48 -11.61 16.93
CA SER A 98 12.03 -11.99 15.62
C SER A 98 12.21 -10.75 14.76
N THR A 99 13.31 -10.65 14.01
CA THR A 99 13.50 -9.53 13.07
C THR A 99 13.86 -10.02 11.68
N ARG A 100 13.47 -9.23 10.67
CA ARG A 100 13.85 -9.45 9.27
C ARG A 100 14.21 -8.12 8.62
N THR A 101 15.32 -8.10 7.90
CA THR A 101 15.74 -6.95 7.08
C THR A 101 15.67 -7.35 5.62
N ILE A 102 14.81 -6.67 4.85
CA ILE A 102 14.52 -7.04 3.46
C ILE A 102 14.90 -5.87 2.56
N THR A 103 15.85 -6.11 1.66
CA THR A 103 16.26 -5.16 0.62
C THR A 103 15.23 -5.03 -0.49
N TYR A 104 15.27 -3.95 -1.27
CA TYR A 104 14.41 -3.78 -2.45
C TYR A 104 14.53 -4.95 -3.43
N TYR A 105 15.73 -5.50 -3.64
CA TYR A 105 15.91 -6.65 -4.53
C TYR A 105 15.25 -7.93 -4.00
N GLN A 106 15.40 -8.21 -2.71
CA GLN A 106 14.74 -9.35 -2.08
C GLN A 106 13.22 -9.21 -2.14
N LEU A 107 12.69 -8.03 -1.81
CA LEU A 107 11.26 -7.75 -1.88
C LEU A 107 10.73 -7.89 -3.31
N TRP A 108 11.43 -7.31 -4.30
CA TRP A 108 11.09 -7.45 -5.71
C TRP A 108 11.04 -8.92 -6.14
N ARG A 109 12.01 -9.74 -5.73
CA ARG A 109 12.04 -11.17 -6.06
C ARG A 109 10.86 -11.93 -5.46
N GLU A 110 10.57 -11.74 -4.18
CA GLU A 110 9.44 -12.44 -3.51
C GLU A 110 8.10 -12.00 -4.11
N VAL A 111 7.93 -10.72 -4.44
CA VAL A 111 6.71 -10.24 -5.09
C VAL A 111 6.53 -10.84 -6.47
N ASN A 112 7.59 -10.93 -7.29
CA ASN A 112 7.50 -11.56 -8.61
C ASN A 112 7.20 -13.07 -8.51
N LYS A 113 7.83 -13.74 -7.55
CA LYS A 113 7.55 -15.16 -7.26
C LYS A 113 6.10 -15.38 -6.88
N PHE A 114 5.57 -14.58 -5.95
CA PHE A 114 4.19 -14.71 -5.49
C PHE A 114 3.17 -14.28 -6.56
N ALA A 115 3.47 -13.27 -7.36
CA ALA A 115 2.66 -12.90 -8.53
C ALA A 115 2.56 -14.05 -9.54
N ASN A 116 3.63 -14.81 -9.76
CA ASN A 116 3.60 -16.00 -10.60
C ASN A 116 2.78 -17.14 -9.99
N ALA A 117 2.86 -17.34 -8.67
CA ALA A 117 2.03 -18.31 -7.97
C ALA A 117 0.52 -17.99 -8.12
N LEU A 118 0.12 -16.72 -7.93
CA LEU A 118 -1.26 -16.29 -8.15
C LEU A 118 -1.73 -16.55 -9.59
N LYS A 119 -0.89 -16.24 -10.58
CA LYS A 119 -1.19 -16.57 -11.99
C LYS A 119 -1.35 -18.09 -12.21
N SER A 120 -0.53 -18.93 -11.58
CA SER A 120 -0.68 -20.39 -11.68
C SER A 120 -1.95 -20.92 -11.02
N LEU A 121 -2.48 -20.21 -10.01
CA LEU A 121 -3.80 -20.48 -9.42
C LEU A 121 -4.95 -19.88 -10.23
N GLY A 122 -4.65 -19.32 -11.41
CA GLY A 122 -5.65 -18.82 -12.35
C GLY A 122 -6.12 -17.39 -12.09
N VAL A 123 -5.47 -16.61 -11.22
CA VAL A 123 -5.80 -15.19 -10.99
C VAL A 123 -5.49 -14.37 -12.24
N LYS A 124 -6.47 -13.58 -12.69
CA LYS A 124 -6.37 -12.68 -13.85
C LYS A 124 -6.55 -11.22 -13.44
N LYS A 125 -6.23 -10.30 -14.36
CA LYS A 125 -6.52 -8.87 -14.19
C LYS A 125 -8.02 -8.68 -13.91
N GLY A 126 -8.34 -7.94 -12.85
CA GLY A 126 -9.72 -7.68 -12.41
C GLY A 126 -10.30 -8.72 -11.44
N ASP A 127 -9.66 -9.89 -11.26
CA ASP A 127 -10.06 -10.83 -10.21
C ASP A 127 -9.78 -10.23 -8.83
N ARG A 128 -10.63 -10.53 -7.85
CA ARG A 128 -10.46 -10.12 -6.45
C ARG A 128 -9.74 -11.20 -5.65
N VAL A 129 -8.78 -10.79 -4.83
CA VAL A 129 -8.02 -11.64 -3.92
C VAL A 129 -8.19 -11.11 -2.50
N SER A 130 -8.78 -11.91 -1.62
CA SER A 130 -8.90 -11.56 -0.21
C SER A 130 -7.59 -11.87 0.53
N ILE A 131 -7.15 -10.97 1.40
CA ILE A 131 -5.92 -11.10 2.17
C ILE A 131 -6.26 -10.98 3.66
N TYR A 132 -6.05 -12.06 4.40
CA TYR A 132 -6.25 -12.18 5.84
C TYR A 132 -4.93 -12.57 6.50
N LEU A 133 -3.98 -11.64 6.48
CA LEU A 133 -2.62 -11.83 7.01
C LEU A 133 -2.35 -10.91 8.20
N PRO A 134 -1.48 -11.32 9.14
CA PRO A 134 -0.97 -10.42 10.17
C PRO A 134 0.05 -9.42 9.62
N MET A 135 0.60 -8.59 10.50
CA MET A 135 1.65 -7.60 10.17
C MET A 135 3.01 -8.29 9.96
N ILE A 136 3.11 -9.07 8.89
CA ILE A 136 4.31 -9.79 8.46
C ILE A 136 4.73 -9.33 7.05
N PRO A 137 6.00 -9.51 6.64
CA PRO A 137 6.48 -9.07 5.32
C PRO A 137 5.69 -9.66 4.14
N GLU A 138 5.08 -10.82 4.33
CA GLU A 138 4.24 -11.49 3.35
C GLU A 138 2.97 -10.67 3.00
N LEU A 139 2.48 -9.80 3.90
CA LEU A 139 1.33 -8.92 3.65
C LEU A 139 1.60 -7.92 2.50
N PRO A 140 2.62 -7.03 2.59
CA PRO A 140 2.94 -6.16 1.46
C PRO A 140 3.41 -6.94 0.23
N ILE A 141 4.02 -8.13 0.40
CA ILE A 141 4.34 -9.01 -0.75
C ILE A 141 3.07 -9.40 -1.50
N ALA A 142 2.03 -9.86 -0.78
CA ALA A 142 0.76 -10.25 -1.36
C ALA A 142 0.03 -9.09 -2.04
N MET A 143 -0.03 -7.93 -1.40
CA MET A 143 -0.63 -6.72 -1.97
C MET A 143 0.08 -6.30 -3.26
N LEU A 144 1.41 -6.21 -3.24
CA LEU A 144 2.21 -5.81 -4.38
C LEU A 144 2.18 -6.86 -5.50
N ALA A 145 2.01 -8.14 -5.19
CA ALA A 145 1.86 -9.20 -6.18
C ALA A 145 0.52 -9.09 -6.91
N CYS A 146 -0.57 -8.85 -6.19
CA CYS A 146 -1.89 -8.58 -6.77
C CYS A 146 -1.82 -7.35 -7.70
N ALA A 147 -1.27 -6.24 -7.20
CA ALA A 147 -1.08 -5.02 -7.98
C ALA A 147 -0.21 -5.24 -9.23
N ARG A 148 0.82 -6.10 -9.16
CA ARG A 148 1.70 -6.40 -10.31
C ARG A 148 0.95 -7.07 -11.45
N ILE A 149 0.00 -7.94 -11.15
CA ILE A 149 -0.77 -8.68 -12.18
C ILE A 149 -2.12 -8.02 -12.51
N GLY A 150 -2.43 -6.90 -11.86
CA GLY A 150 -3.70 -6.18 -12.05
C GLY A 150 -4.89 -6.84 -11.36
N ALA A 151 -4.65 -7.70 -10.37
CA ALA A 151 -5.70 -8.20 -9.47
C ALA A 151 -6.02 -7.15 -8.39
N LEU A 152 -7.24 -7.19 -7.88
CA LEU A 152 -7.73 -6.30 -6.83
C LEU A 152 -7.59 -6.99 -5.48
N HIS A 153 -6.77 -6.45 -4.57
CA HIS A 153 -6.64 -7.03 -3.24
C HIS A 153 -7.67 -6.43 -2.25
N SER A 154 -8.39 -7.29 -1.53
CA SER A 154 -9.27 -6.91 -0.41
C SER A 154 -8.61 -7.34 0.89
N VAL A 155 -8.05 -6.40 1.64
CA VAL A 155 -7.32 -6.69 2.88
C VAL A 155 -8.30 -6.67 4.05
N VAL A 156 -8.43 -7.82 4.73
CA VAL A 156 -9.27 -7.99 5.91
C VAL A 156 -8.37 -8.07 7.13
N PHE A 157 -8.65 -7.23 8.13
CA PHE A 157 -7.87 -7.21 9.37
C PHE A 157 -7.88 -8.58 10.05
N SER A 158 -6.70 -9.13 10.34
CA SER A 158 -6.52 -10.48 10.89
C SER A 158 -7.10 -10.70 12.30
N GLY A 159 -7.62 -9.65 12.94
CA GLY A 159 -8.35 -9.76 14.21
C GLY A 159 -9.86 -9.92 14.07
N PHE A 160 -10.43 -9.94 12.85
CA PHE A 160 -11.87 -10.13 12.66
C PHE A 160 -12.30 -11.59 12.85
N SER A 161 -13.59 -11.77 13.18
CA SER A 161 -14.25 -13.06 13.29
C SER A 161 -14.43 -13.73 11.93
N ALA A 162 -14.72 -15.04 11.94
CA ALA A 162 -15.01 -15.81 10.74
C ALA A 162 -16.18 -15.21 9.93
N ALA A 163 -17.27 -14.84 10.59
CA ALA A 163 -18.42 -14.20 9.93
C ALA A 163 -18.03 -12.88 9.23
N ALA A 164 -17.27 -12.01 9.90
CA ALA A 164 -16.83 -10.75 9.31
C ALA A 164 -15.83 -10.94 8.15
N LEU A 165 -15.05 -12.02 8.17
CA LEU A 165 -14.20 -12.42 7.05
C LEU A 165 -15.03 -12.95 5.87
N ALA A 166 -16.00 -13.83 6.14
CA ALA A 166 -16.90 -14.41 5.15
C ALA A 166 -17.70 -13.32 4.40
N ASP A 167 -18.28 -12.38 5.13
CA ASP A 167 -19.05 -11.27 4.54
C ASP A 167 -18.22 -10.48 3.51
N ARG A 168 -16.95 -10.21 3.80
CA ARG A 168 -16.04 -9.47 2.92
C ARG A 168 -15.54 -10.29 1.74
N ILE A 169 -15.33 -11.60 1.94
CA ILE A 169 -14.99 -12.53 0.86
C ILE A 169 -16.14 -12.59 -0.15
N ASN A 170 -17.37 -12.73 0.35
CA ASN A 170 -18.57 -12.85 -0.47
C ASN A 170 -18.91 -11.54 -1.18
N ASP A 171 -18.88 -10.40 -0.49
CA ASP A 171 -19.13 -9.07 -1.07
C ASP A 171 -18.09 -8.72 -2.16
N ALA A 172 -16.81 -9.01 -1.90
CA ALA A 172 -15.76 -8.82 -2.90
C ALA A 172 -15.81 -9.87 -4.02
N GLU A 173 -16.65 -10.91 -3.89
CA GLU A 173 -16.65 -12.09 -4.75
C GLU A 173 -15.20 -12.58 -4.99
N ALA A 174 -14.45 -12.75 -3.90
CA ALA A 174 -13.03 -13.04 -3.95
C ALA A 174 -12.77 -14.47 -4.44
N LYS A 175 -11.87 -14.59 -5.41
CA LYS A 175 -11.52 -15.88 -6.03
C LYS A 175 -10.57 -16.71 -5.18
N ILE A 176 -9.70 -16.03 -4.42
CA ILE A 176 -8.67 -16.63 -3.57
C ILE A 176 -8.64 -15.90 -2.24
N LEU A 177 -8.48 -16.66 -1.16
CA LEU A 177 -8.10 -16.16 0.16
C LEU A 177 -6.61 -16.47 0.43
N ILE A 178 -5.86 -15.46 0.85
CA ILE A 178 -4.48 -15.59 1.34
C ILE A 178 -4.51 -15.43 2.85
N THR A 179 -4.03 -16.42 3.60
CA THR A 179 -3.97 -16.39 5.08
C THR A 179 -2.67 -17.00 5.59
N ALA A 180 -2.43 -16.88 6.90
CA ALA A 180 -1.38 -17.58 7.63
C ALA A 180 -1.98 -18.66 8.53
N ASP A 181 -1.12 -19.51 9.09
CA ASP A 181 -1.45 -20.46 10.15
C ASP A 181 -1.93 -19.75 11.42
N GLY A 182 -1.22 -18.68 11.83
CA GLY A 182 -1.59 -17.85 12.96
C GLY A 182 -0.81 -16.55 13.08
N LEU A 183 -1.01 -15.85 14.19
CA LEU A 183 -0.19 -14.70 14.60
C LEU A 183 0.06 -14.70 16.10
N TYR A 184 1.17 -14.11 16.52
CA TYR A 184 1.37 -13.71 17.91
C TYR A 184 0.63 -12.39 18.19
N ARG A 185 -0.15 -12.38 19.26
CA ARG A 185 -0.80 -11.18 19.80
C ARG A 185 -0.86 -11.25 21.33
N ARG A 186 -0.21 -10.31 22.00
CA ARG A 186 -0.09 -10.26 23.48
C ARG A 186 0.42 -11.59 24.09
N GLY A 187 1.46 -12.16 23.49
CA GLY A 187 2.11 -13.40 23.91
C GLY A 187 1.33 -14.68 23.60
N LYS A 188 0.20 -14.58 22.88
CA LYS A 188 -0.65 -15.74 22.53
C LYS A 188 -0.72 -15.92 21.02
N VAL A 189 -0.79 -17.17 20.59
CA VAL A 189 -1.05 -17.51 19.19
C VAL A 189 -2.54 -17.45 18.91
N ILE A 190 -2.93 -16.64 17.92
CA ILE A 190 -4.28 -16.60 17.36
C ILE A 190 -4.29 -17.45 16.08
N PRO A 191 -5.10 -18.52 15.99
CA PRO A 191 -5.09 -19.43 14.85
C PRO A 191 -5.91 -18.86 13.67
N LEU A 192 -5.25 -18.12 12.78
CA LEU A 192 -5.88 -17.49 11.62
C LEU A 192 -6.45 -18.51 10.64
N LYS A 193 -5.73 -19.61 10.39
CA LYS A 193 -6.21 -20.66 9.48
C LYS A 193 -7.53 -21.28 9.95
N LYS A 194 -7.71 -21.46 11.26
CA LYS A 194 -8.97 -21.95 11.82
C LYS A 194 -10.12 -20.99 11.53
N THR A 195 -9.88 -19.69 11.74
CA THR A 195 -10.88 -18.64 11.45
C THR A 195 -11.19 -18.56 9.96
N ALA A 196 -10.19 -18.75 9.10
CA ALA A 196 -10.36 -18.81 7.65
C ALA A 196 -11.19 -20.04 7.21
N ASP A 197 -10.95 -21.20 7.82
CA ASP A 197 -11.74 -22.42 7.54
C ASP A 197 -13.19 -22.25 7.96
N GLU A 198 -13.43 -21.68 9.14
CA GLU A 198 -14.79 -21.34 9.61
C GLU A 198 -15.49 -20.31 8.71
N ALA A 199 -14.75 -19.41 8.06
CA ALA A 199 -15.31 -18.41 7.14
C ALA A 199 -15.63 -18.97 5.74
N LEU A 200 -15.04 -20.10 5.36
CA LEU A 200 -15.20 -20.73 4.04
C LEU A 200 -16.11 -21.97 4.07
N ALA A 201 -16.60 -22.36 5.25
CA ALA A 201 -17.52 -23.48 5.46
C ALA A 201 -18.95 -23.11 5.07
#